data_AF-A0A7Y8K0Y5-F1
#
_entry.id   AF-A0A7Y8K0Y5-F1
#
_cell.length_a   1.000
_cell.length_b   1.000
_cell.length_c   1.000
_cell.angle_alpha   90.00
_cell.angle_beta   90.00
_cell.angle_gamma   90.00
#
_symmetry.space_group_name_H-M   'P 1'
#
loop_
_entity.id
_entity.type
_entity.pdbx_description
1 polymer ?
#
loop_
_entity_poly.entity_id
_entity_poly.type
_entity_poly.pdbx_seq_one_letter_code
_entity_poly.pdbx_strand_id
1 'polypeptide(L)'
;MQLLEQVQDGVRLSVSSPEDDIRAAAAANDSLILEFEAFRDGRGFSLAAVLRGQGYRGRLIAAGKVLPDQARHLRRCGFDAVELSPGADPAPWRRMDQVFSAAYQAASGDDRLVWRQRHTNPDAALAARLNAQWGQADAEDLLRAVLDPALERKAAAISSFGAEAAVLLHLISRVRPDLPVVFLETGQHFFQTLAYRRVLTERLGLTDVRDIKPEAAALSKADPRGDLWRSAPDACCAIRKVQPLAQALAGFDTRITGRKRYQNSHRAALEPFEAADGVLTVNPLAAWSADQIETWLRDHQLPRHPLVEQGYPSIGCWPCTRAVETGEDARDGRWAGQEKTECGIHEQALAPAC
;
A
#
# COMPACT_ATOMS: atom_id res chain seq x y z
N MET A 1 -35.28 10.51 10.85
CA MET A 1 -35.31 10.17 9.40
C MET A 1 -36.69 10.53 8.84
N GLN A 2 -36.81 10.97 7.59
CA GLN A 2 -38.14 11.25 7.01
C GLN A 2 -38.82 9.93 6.59
N LEU A 3 -40.09 9.76 6.93
CA LEU A 3 -40.91 8.62 6.48
C LEU A 3 -41.72 9.08 5.26
N LEU A 4 -41.58 8.37 4.13
CA LEU A 4 -42.23 8.72 2.88
C LEU A 4 -43.32 7.68 2.62
N GLU A 5 -44.58 8.12 2.71
CA GLU A 5 -45.76 7.25 2.56
C GLU A 5 -46.15 7.03 1.08
N GLN A 6 -45.43 7.67 0.17
CA GLN A 6 -45.60 7.57 -1.28
C GLN A 6 -44.28 7.16 -1.93
N VAL A 7 -44.39 6.41 -3.03
CA VAL A 7 -43.24 6.05 -3.87
C VAL A 7 -42.58 7.31 -4.39
N GLN A 8 -41.25 7.39 -4.29
CA GLN A 8 -40.50 8.56 -4.73
C GLN A 8 -40.01 8.40 -6.17
N ASP A 9 -40.09 9.48 -6.93
CA ASP A 9 -39.49 9.57 -8.25
C ASP A 9 -37.98 9.87 -8.13
N GLY A 10 -37.14 9.10 -8.83
CA GLY A 10 -35.69 9.28 -8.81
C GLY A 10 -34.91 8.08 -9.33
N VAL A 11 -33.58 8.17 -9.30
CA VAL A 11 -32.69 7.08 -9.71
C VAL A 11 -32.74 5.95 -8.68
N ARG A 12 -33.38 4.85 -9.07
CA ARG A 12 -33.52 3.62 -8.28
C ARG A 12 -32.45 2.61 -8.68
N LEU A 13 -31.70 2.15 -7.69
CA LEU A 13 -30.68 1.13 -7.86
C LEU A 13 -30.87 0.05 -6.80
N SER A 14 -30.66 -1.20 -7.18
CA SER A 14 -30.63 -2.28 -6.20
C SER A 14 -29.38 -2.16 -5.34
N VAL A 15 -29.48 -2.50 -4.06
CA VAL A 15 -28.31 -2.63 -3.18
C VAL A 15 -27.37 -3.77 -3.61
N SER A 16 -27.80 -4.61 -4.57
CA SER A 16 -26.99 -5.65 -5.19
C SER A 16 -26.27 -5.20 -6.47
N SER A 17 -26.57 -4.00 -6.98
CA SER A 17 -25.92 -3.44 -8.17
C SER A 17 -24.41 -3.27 -7.94
N PRO A 18 -23.59 -3.40 -9.00
CA PRO A 18 -22.16 -3.13 -8.92
C PRO A 18 -21.88 -1.76 -8.29
N GLU A 19 -20.86 -1.69 -7.45
CA GLU A 19 -20.56 -0.49 -6.68
C GLU A 19 -20.21 0.71 -7.58
N ASP A 20 -19.57 0.45 -8.71
CA ASP A 20 -19.20 1.48 -9.70
C ASP A 20 -20.44 2.14 -10.32
N ASP A 21 -21.51 1.38 -10.57
CA ASP A 21 -22.76 1.90 -11.12
C ASP A 21 -23.46 2.83 -10.11
N ILE A 22 -23.44 2.44 -8.83
CA ILE A 22 -23.99 3.23 -7.73
C ILE A 22 -23.19 4.53 -7.53
N ARG A 23 -21.87 4.46 -7.65
CA ARG A 23 -20.98 5.63 -7.58
C ARG A 23 -21.19 6.59 -8.75
N ALA A 24 -21.30 6.05 -9.97
CA ALA A 24 -21.59 6.86 -11.15
C ALA A 24 -22.94 7.58 -11.00
N ALA A 25 -23.97 6.88 -10.50
CA ALA A 25 -25.25 7.48 -10.22
C ALA A 25 -25.18 8.54 -9.11
N ALA A 26 -24.39 8.32 -8.05
CA ALA A 26 -24.19 9.30 -6.98
C ALA A 26 -23.46 10.56 -7.45
N ALA A 27 -22.51 10.43 -8.37
CA ALA A 27 -21.82 11.58 -8.95
C ALA A 27 -22.76 12.42 -9.84
N ALA A 28 -23.77 11.78 -10.46
CA ALA A 28 -24.66 12.41 -11.43
C ALA A 28 -25.99 12.92 -10.85
N ASN A 29 -26.36 12.55 -9.61
CA ASN A 29 -27.70 12.81 -9.07
C ASN A 29 -27.67 13.29 -7.62
N ASP A 30 -28.45 14.34 -7.35
CA ASP A 30 -28.63 14.90 -6.00
C ASP A 30 -29.57 14.07 -5.10
N SER A 31 -30.19 13.02 -5.64
CA SER A 31 -31.04 12.09 -4.89
C SER A 31 -30.93 10.68 -5.45
N LEU A 32 -30.76 9.70 -4.57
CA LEU A 32 -30.68 8.29 -4.91
C LEU A 32 -31.61 7.46 -4.03
N ILE A 33 -32.25 6.47 -4.65
CA ILE A 33 -33.09 5.49 -3.97
C ILE A 33 -32.39 4.13 -4.03
N LEU A 34 -32.02 3.59 -2.88
CA LEU A 34 -31.39 2.28 -2.77
C LEU A 34 -32.42 1.24 -2.36
N GLU A 35 -32.61 0.24 -3.21
CA GLU A 35 -33.63 -0.78 -3.05
C GLU A 35 -33.10 -2.05 -2.40
N PHE A 36 -33.68 -2.39 -1.24
CA PHE A 36 -33.37 -3.61 -0.51
C PHE A 36 -34.23 -4.77 -1.04
N GLU A 37 -33.58 -5.76 -1.66
CA GLU A 37 -34.24 -6.97 -2.19
C GLU A 37 -34.76 -7.90 -1.06
N ALA A 38 -34.11 -7.84 0.11
CA ALA A 38 -34.44 -8.60 1.31
C ALA A 38 -34.06 -7.84 2.59
N PHE A 39 -34.84 -8.02 3.67
CA PHE A 39 -34.57 -7.37 4.96
C PHE A 39 -33.25 -7.79 5.60
N ARG A 40 -32.71 -8.95 5.22
CA ARG A 40 -31.42 -9.48 5.68
C ARG A 40 -30.22 -8.94 4.89
N ASP A 41 -30.46 -8.10 3.88
CA ASP A 41 -29.40 -7.55 3.05
C ASP A 41 -28.70 -6.37 3.72
N GLY A 42 -27.46 -6.59 4.16
CA GLY A 42 -26.63 -5.59 4.81
C GLY A 42 -25.98 -4.59 3.84
N ARG A 43 -25.94 -4.88 2.53
CA ARG A 43 -25.13 -4.13 1.56
C ARG A 43 -25.55 -2.67 1.44
N GLY A 44 -26.85 -2.38 1.47
CA GLY A 44 -27.36 -1.02 1.38
C GLY A 44 -26.88 -0.11 2.53
N PHE A 45 -26.70 -0.67 3.73
CA PHE A 45 -26.16 0.07 4.88
C PHE A 45 -24.68 0.41 4.70
N SER A 46 -23.89 -0.55 4.21
CA SER A 46 -22.48 -0.34 3.90
C SER A 46 -22.29 0.66 2.76
N LEU A 47 -23.08 0.54 1.69
CA LEU A 47 -23.04 1.42 0.53
C LEU A 47 -23.37 2.87 0.91
N ALA A 48 -24.42 3.10 1.71
CA ALA A 48 -24.75 4.43 2.19
C ALA A 48 -23.60 5.05 3.02
N ALA A 49 -22.99 4.26 3.91
CA ALA A 49 -21.87 4.73 4.72
C ALA A 49 -20.64 5.06 3.86
N VAL A 50 -20.34 4.22 2.85
CA VAL A 50 -19.24 4.44 1.90
C VAL A 50 -19.48 5.71 1.07
N LEU A 51 -20.69 5.91 0.53
CA LEU A 51 -21.06 7.12 -0.22
C LEU A 51 -20.88 8.39 0.62
N ARG A 52 -21.34 8.37 1.88
CA ARG A 52 -21.13 9.51 2.80
C ARG A 52 -19.66 9.73 3.12
N GLY A 53 -18.89 8.68 3.40
CA GLY A 53 -17.45 8.77 3.65
C GLY A 53 -16.65 9.28 2.45
N GLN A 54 -17.17 9.12 1.23
CA GLN A 54 -16.60 9.65 -0.01
C GLN A 54 -17.14 11.05 -0.37
N GLY A 55 -17.92 11.66 0.51
CA GLY A 55 -18.36 13.05 0.38
C GLY A 55 -19.67 13.25 -0.38
N TYR A 56 -20.44 12.19 -0.69
CA TYR A 56 -21.77 12.35 -1.27
C TYR A 56 -22.71 13.08 -0.30
N ARG A 57 -23.22 14.25 -0.69
CA ARG A 57 -24.12 15.09 0.13
C ARG A 57 -25.57 15.11 -0.35
N GLY A 58 -25.87 14.43 -1.46
CA GLY A 58 -27.24 14.30 -1.97
C GLY A 58 -28.13 13.46 -1.06
N ARG A 59 -29.41 13.38 -1.39
CA ARG A 59 -30.43 12.71 -0.59
C ARG A 59 -30.38 11.19 -0.80
N LEU A 60 -30.28 10.41 0.29
CA LEU A 60 -30.33 8.95 0.25
C LEU A 60 -31.66 8.45 0.82
N ILE A 61 -32.40 7.70 0.01
CA ILE A 61 -33.70 7.13 0.35
C ILE A 61 -33.60 5.60 0.35
N ALA A 62 -33.95 4.96 1.46
CA ALA A 62 -34.06 3.51 1.52
C ALA A 62 -35.45 3.07 1.05
N ALA A 63 -35.52 2.09 0.15
CA ALA A 63 -36.77 1.53 -0.35
C ALA A 63 -36.73 0.00 -0.40
N GLY A 64 -37.87 -0.64 -0.64
CA GLY A 64 -37.99 -2.10 -0.74
C GLY A 64 -38.19 -2.78 0.62
N LYS A 65 -37.60 -3.96 0.82
CA LYS A 65 -37.84 -4.81 2.00
C LYS A 65 -37.02 -4.36 3.20
N VAL A 66 -37.42 -3.26 3.81
CA VAL A 66 -36.77 -2.68 4.99
C VAL A 66 -37.74 -2.69 6.18
N LEU A 67 -37.26 -2.98 7.38
CA LEU A 67 -38.09 -3.14 8.58
C LEU A 67 -38.00 -1.93 9.52
N PRO A 68 -39.04 -1.64 10.32
CA PRO A 68 -39.02 -0.58 11.33
C PRO A 68 -37.81 -0.65 12.28
N ASP A 69 -37.42 -1.86 12.69
CA ASP A 69 -36.28 -2.09 13.58
C ASP A 69 -34.93 -1.63 12.99
N GLN A 70 -34.87 -1.46 11.66
CA GLN A 70 -33.68 -0.99 10.95
C GLN A 70 -33.63 0.54 10.83
N ALA A 71 -34.68 1.27 11.22
CA ALA A 71 -34.82 2.73 11.04
C ALA A 71 -33.61 3.51 11.61
N ARG A 72 -33.17 3.16 12.81
CA ARG A 72 -32.00 3.79 13.45
C ARG A 72 -30.71 3.49 12.70
N HIS A 73 -30.55 2.26 12.21
CA HIS A 73 -29.34 1.86 11.49
C HIS A 73 -29.24 2.56 10.13
N LEU A 74 -30.35 2.67 9.40
CA LEU A 74 -30.44 3.45 8.17
C LEU A 74 -29.99 4.89 8.39
N ARG A 75 -30.57 5.57 9.39
CA ARG A 75 -30.20 6.95 9.74
C ARG A 75 -28.72 7.08 10.08
N ARG A 76 -28.17 6.14 10.84
CA ARG A 76 -26.75 6.14 11.24
C ARG A 76 -25.81 5.93 10.06
N CYS A 77 -26.19 5.11 9.09
CA CYS A 77 -25.42 4.89 7.87
C CYS A 77 -25.55 6.02 6.85
N GLY A 78 -26.39 7.03 7.12
CA GLY A 78 -26.49 8.25 6.33
C GLY A 78 -27.70 8.33 5.39
N PHE A 79 -28.70 7.45 5.56
CA PHE A 79 -29.99 7.61 4.89
C PHE A 79 -30.80 8.77 5.49
N ASP A 80 -31.37 9.60 4.62
CA ASP A 80 -32.18 10.77 5.00
C ASP A 80 -33.64 10.40 5.17
N ALA A 81 -34.11 9.43 4.36
CA ALA A 81 -35.49 9.00 4.34
C ALA A 81 -35.65 7.49 4.09
N VAL A 82 -36.83 6.98 4.42
CA VAL A 82 -37.28 5.64 4.05
C VAL A 82 -38.64 5.71 3.38
N GLU A 83 -38.76 5.01 2.26
CA GLU A 83 -40.01 4.78 1.56
C GLU A 83 -40.77 3.64 2.24
N LEU A 84 -41.97 3.94 2.70
CA LEU A 84 -42.86 2.98 3.33
C LEU A 84 -43.69 2.25 2.28
N SER A 85 -43.94 0.96 2.51
CA SER A 85 -44.90 0.24 1.67
C SER A 85 -46.29 0.89 1.77
N PRO A 86 -47.07 0.92 0.67
CA PRO A 86 -48.41 1.51 0.69
C PRO A 86 -49.28 0.92 1.80
N GLY A 87 -49.85 1.78 2.65
CA GLY A 87 -50.69 1.38 3.78
C GLY A 87 -49.94 0.93 5.03
N ALA A 88 -48.61 1.05 5.09
CA ALA A 88 -47.84 0.75 6.29
C ALA A 88 -48.07 1.80 7.40
N ASP A 89 -48.20 1.34 8.64
CA ASP A 89 -48.28 2.22 9.81
C ASP A 89 -46.90 2.86 10.09
N PRO A 90 -46.78 4.20 10.13
CA PRO A 90 -45.53 4.87 10.46
C PRO A 90 -45.18 4.82 11.96
N ALA A 91 -46.10 4.44 12.85
CA ALA A 91 -45.87 4.47 14.30
C ALA A 91 -44.72 3.56 14.78
N PRO A 92 -44.56 2.31 14.30
CA PRO A 92 -43.40 1.47 14.61
C PRO A 92 -42.07 2.08 14.15
N TRP A 93 -42.05 2.73 12.99
CA TRP A 93 -40.85 3.40 12.46
C TRP A 93 -40.42 4.59 13.31
N ARG A 94 -41.38 5.45 13.70
CA ARG A 94 -41.11 6.57 14.60
C ARG A 94 -40.63 6.09 15.96
N ARG A 95 -41.24 5.02 16.49
CA ARG A 95 -40.81 4.39 17.74
C ARG A 95 -39.36 3.90 17.61
N MET A 96 -39.03 3.10 16.61
CA MET A 96 -37.68 2.52 16.46
C MET A 96 -36.57 3.54 16.14
N ASP A 97 -36.87 4.64 15.44
CA ASP A 97 -35.90 5.76 15.29
C ASP A 97 -35.57 6.42 16.65
N GLN A 98 -36.49 6.35 17.63
CA GLN A 98 -36.41 7.05 18.92
C GLN A 98 -36.15 6.16 20.14
N VAL A 99 -36.32 4.83 20.04
CA VAL A 99 -36.33 3.90 21.21
C VAL A 99 -35.06 3.94 22.07
N PHE A 100 -33.90 4.22 21.49
CA PHE A 100 -32.64 4.26 22.24
C PHE A 100 -32.11 5.69 22.35
N SER A 101 -32.29 6.35 23.50
CA SER A 101 -31.82 7.72 23.74
C SER A 101 -30.29 7.84 23.87
N ALA A 102 -29.59 6.74 24.11
CA ALA A 102 -28.14 6.64 24.14
C ALA A 102 -27.66 5.50 23.24
N ALA A 103 -26.67 5.79 22.39
CA ALA A 103 -25.84 4.76 21.81
C ALA A 103 -24.71 4.45 22.81
N TYR A 104 -24.33 3.17 22.95
CA TYR A 104 -23.16 2.76 23.76
C TYR A 104 -21.87 3.50 23.36
N GLN A 105 -21.84 4.05 22.14
CA GLN A 105 -20.91 5.10 21.72
C GLN A 105 -21.70 6.23 21.04
N ALA A 106 -21.63 7.43 21.59
CA ALA A 106 -22.09 8.63 20.91
C ALA A 106 -21.21 8.87 19.66
N ALA A 107 -21.83 9.08 18.49
CA ALA A 107 -21.13 9.65 17.34
C ALA A 107 -21.07 11.17 17.57
N SER A 108 -20.19 11.61 18.47
CA SER A 108 -19.93 13.02 18.71
C SER A 108 -18.59 13.38 18.09
N GLY A 109 -18.63 14.26 17.08
CA GLY A 109 -17.58 15.23 16.72
C GLY A 109 -16.18 14.69 16.43
N ASP A 110 -15.74 14.94 15.19
CA ASP A 110 -14.52 14.47 14.52
C ASP A 110 -14.69 13.09 13.85
N ASP A 111 -14.55 13.05 12.52
CA ASP A 111 -14.70 11.88 11.63
C ASP A 111 -13.63 10.80 11.85
N ARG A 112 -12.98 10.80 13.01
CA ARG A 112 -11.88 9.90 13.36
C ARG A 112 -12.25 9.17 14.64
N LEU A 113 -12.57 7.88 14.47
CA LEU A 113 -12.83 6.93 15.55
C LEU A 113 -11.86 7.12 16.72
N VAL A 114 -12.37 7.19 17.96
CA VAL A 114 -11.57 7.42 19.18
C VAL A 114 -10.40 6.42 19.35
N TRP A 115 -10.52 5.19 18.83
CA TRP A 115 -9.40 4.24 18.84
C TRP A 115 -8.25 4.67 17.90
N ARG A 116 -8.52 5.36 16.78
CA ARG A 116 -7.47 6.01 15.96
C ARG A 116 -6.88 7.24 16.65
N GLN A 117 -7.67 8.00 17.41
CA GLN A 117 -7.16 9.15 18.18
C GLN A 117 -6.30 8.71 19.38
N ARG A 118 -6.57 7.54 19.98
CA ARG A 118 -5.77 6.97 21.09
C ARG A 118 -4.47 6.30 20.64
N HIS A 119 -4.36 5.97 19.37
CA HIS A 119 -3.08 5.64 18.75
C HIS A 119 -2.56 6.89 18.07
N THR A 120 -1.96 7.82 18.82
CA THR A 120 -0.87 8.60 18.24
C THR A 120 0.09 7.55 17.71
N ASN A 121 0.09 7.28 16.40
CA ASN A 121 1.07 6.37 15.81
C ASN A 121 2.40 7.08 16.04
N PRO A 122 3.21 6.66 17.04
CA PRO A 122 4.39 7.41 17.42
C PRO A 122 5.35 7.51 16.23
N ASP A 123 5.31 6.53 15.33
CA ASP A 123 6.08 6.52 14.10
C ASP A 123 5.54 7.52 13.07
N ALA A 124 4.22 7.73 12.97
CA ALA A 124 3.67 8.77 12.09
C ALA A 124 4.03 10.18 12.57
N ALA A 125 3.98 10.43 13.88
CA ALA A 125 4.44 11.68 14.46
C ALA A 125 5.97 11.85 14.30
N LEU A 126 6.74 10.78 14.47
CA LEU A 126 8.18 10.74 14.23
C LEU A 126 8.51 11.06 12.77
N ALA A 127 7.86 10.38 11.81
CA ALA A 127 8.06 10.60 10.39
C ALA A 127 7.72 12.05 10.00
N ALA A 128 6.60 12.60 10.48
CA ALA A 128 6.26 14.00 10.25
C ALA A 128 7.32 14.96 10.81
N ARG A 129 7.83 14.70 12.02
CA ARG A 129 8.91 15.49 12.63
C ARG A 129 10.21 15.39 11.83
N LEU A 130 10.59 14.19 11.40
CA LEU A 130 11.78 13.96 10.59
C LEU A 130 11.66 14.63 9.22
N ASN A 131 10.50 14.57 8.56
CA ASN A 131 10.27 15.29 7.30
C ASN A 131 10.34 16.81 7.51
N ALA A 132 9.78 17.34 8.60
CA ALA A 132 9.85 18.78 8.90
C ALA A 132 11.28 19.26 9.16
N GLN A 133 12.10 18.44 9.83
CA GLN A 133 13.46 18.81 10.21
C GLN A 133 14.50 18.53 9.11
N TRP A 134 14.36 17.40 8.40
CA TRP A 134 15.37 16.86 7.51
C TRP A 134 14.86 16.59 6.09
N GLY A 135 13.57 16.76 5.79
CA GLY A 135 12.99 16.34 4.50
C GLY A 135 13.56 17.02 3.26
N GLN A 136 14.33 18.10 3.43
CA GLN A 136 15.06 18.80 2.36
C GLN A 136 16.59 18.65 2.48
N ALA A 137 17.08 17.86 3.44
CA ALA A 137 18.50 17.59 3.62
C ALA A 137 19.01 16.60 2.55
N ASP A 138 20.33 16.44 2.48
CA ASP A 138 20.92 15.48 1.57
C ASP A 138 20.69 14.03 2.01
N ALA A 139 20.96 13.07 1.12
CA ALA A 139 20.70 11.66 1.40
C ALA A 139 21.56 11.09 2.53
N GLU A 140 22.77 11.61 2.77
CA GLU A 140 23.61 11.15 3.87
C GLU A 140 23.08 11.69 5.21
N ASP A 141 22.61 12.92 5.25
CA ASP A 141 21.99 13.54 6.42
C ASP A 141 20.68 12.83 6.81
N LEU A 142 19.84 12.49 5.84
CA LEU A 142 18.65 11.67 6.05
C LEU A 142 19.00 10.32 6.71
N LEU A 143 20.06 9.68 6.23
CA LEU A 143 20.56 8.42 6.80
C LEU A 143 21.13 8.64 8.20
N ARG A 144 21.94 9.67 8.44
CA ARG A 144 22.49 9.98 9.77
C ARG A 144 21.38 10.24 10.79
N ALA A 145 20.37 11.01 10.39
CA ALA A 145 19.25 11.35 11.25
C ALA A 145 18.47 10.13 11.74
N VAL A 146 18.23 9.14 10.86
CA VAL A 146 17.47 7.93 11.25
C VAL A 146 18.34 6.85 11.90
N LEU A 147 19.64 6.88 11.63
CA LEU A 147 20.58 5.94 12.21
C LEU A 147 21.10 6.42 13.58
N ASP A 148 20.77 7.63 14.02
CA ASP A 148 21.16 8.15 15.34
C ASP A 148 20.78 7.15 16.47
N PRO A 149 21.76 6.69 17.27
CA PRO A 149 21.49 5.81 18.42
C PRO A 149 20.46 6.38 19.41
N ALA A 150 20.28 7.70 19.48
CA ALA A 150 19.30 8.35 20.34
C ALA A 150 17.84 8.05 19.94
N LEU A 151 17.59 7.55 18.72
CA LEU A 151 16.27 7.06 18.32
C LEU A 151 15.97 5.66 18.87
N GLU A 152 16.98 4.91 19.33
CA GLU A 152 16.86 3.54 19.86
C GLU A 152 16.19 2.56 18.88
N ARG A 153 16.36 2.80 17.58
CA ARG A 153 15.71 2.05 16.49
C ARG A 153 16.64 1.03 15.84
N LYS A 154 16.07 -0.10 15.42
CA LYS A 154 16.78 -1.13 14.65
C LYS A 154 16.51 -0.95 13.17
N ALA A 155 17.53 -0.50 12.45
CA ALA A 155 17.45 -0.25 11.01
C ALA A 155 18.04 -1.40 10.17
N ALA A 156 17.39 -1.69 9.05
CA ALA A 156 17.94 -2.48 7.95
C ALA A 156 17.64 -1.81 6.60
N ALA A 157 18.56 -1.97 5.65
CA ALA A 157 18.33 -1.58 4.27
C ALA A 157 17.87 -2.77 3.43
N ILE A 158 17.00 -2.52 2.46
CA ILE A 158 16.53 -3.53 1.51
C ILE A 158 17.14 -3.18 0.15
N SER A 159 17.87 -4.13 -0.44
CA SER A 159 18.48 -3.94 -1.76
C SER A 159 18.26 -5.17 -2.64
N SER A 160 17.84 -4.94 -3.88
CA SER A 160 17.82 -5.97 -4.92
C SER A 160 19.15 -6.09 -5.67
N PHE A 161 20.13 -5.23 -5.37
CA PHE A 161 21.37 -5.09 -6.15
C PHE A 161 21.11 -4.86 -7.65
N GLY A 162 20.00 -4.18 -7.99
CA GLY A 162 19.65 -3.81 -9.36
C GLY A 162 20.49 -2.65 -9.92
N ALA A 163 20.09 -2.14 -11.09
CA ALA A 163 20.84 -1.15 -11.88
C ALA A 163 21.36 0.05 -11.06
N GLU A 164 20.51 0.64 -10.23
CA GLU A 164 20.81 1.86 -9.46
C GLU A 164 21.16 1.57 -7.98
N ALA A 165 21.23 0.29 -7.57
CA ALA A 165 21.39 -0.06 -6.16
C ALA A 165 22.73 0.40 -5.57
N ALA A 166 23.76 0.55 -6.41
CA ALA A 166 25.08 1.00 -5.97
C ALA A 166 25.06 2.37 -5.29
N VAL A 167 24.17 3.28 -5.69
CA VAL A 167 24.11 4.61 -5.08
C VAL A 167 23.70 4.54 -3.61
N LEU A 168 22.57 3.89 -3.31
CA LEU A 168 22.10 3.75 -1.93
C LEU A 168 23.10 2.97 -1.07
N LEU A 169 23.64 1.88 -1.62
CA LEU A 169 24.61 1.06 -0.89
C LEU A 169 25.91 1.82 -0.61
N HIS A 170 26.36 2.67 -1.55
CA HIS A 170 27.51 3.54 -1.33
C HIS A 170 27.23 4.57 -0.24
N LEU A 171 26.08 5.25 -0.27
CA LEU A 171 25.66 6.17 0.79
C LEU A 171 25.64 5.48 2.16
N ILE A 172 25.06 4.27 2.24
CA ILE A 172 25.06 3.46 3.47
C ILE A 172 26.49 3.15 3.92
N SER A 173 27.37 2.71 3.01
CA SER A 173 28.76 2.36 3.37
C SER A 173 29.55 3.53 3.97
N ARG A 174 29.22 4.77 3.56
CA ARG A 174 29.85 5.99 4.10
C ARG A 174 29.33 6.38 5.48
N VAL A 175 28.09 5.99 5.82
CA VAL A 175 27.45 6.35 7.09
C VAL A 175 27.59 5.25 8.14
N ARG A 176 27.31 3.99 7.74
CA ARG A 176 27.28 2.81 8.61
C ARG A 176 27.53 1.54 7.78
N PRO A 177 28.80 1.13 7.54
CA PRO A 177 29.13 -0.05 6.73
C PRO A 177 28.71 -1.38 7.36
N ASP A 178 28.39 -1.40 8.65
CA ASP A 178 27.83 -2.52 9.41
C ASP A 178 26.30 -2.53 9.48
N LEU A 179 25.61 -1.61 8.77
CA LEU A 179 24.16 -1.63 8.67
C LEU A 179 23.70 -2.93 7.97
N PRO A 180 22.75 -3.68 8.54
CA PRO A 180 22.18 -4.85 7.88
C PRO A 180 21.59 -4.51 6.52
N VAL A 181 22.12 -5.12 5.45
CA VAL A 181 21.59 -5.02 4.09
C VAL A 181 20.93 -6.34 3.73
N VAL A 182 19.62 -6.35 3.63
CA VAL A 182 18.80 -7.50 3.28
C VAL A 182 18.73 -7.65 1.76
N PHE A 183 19.23 -8.79 1.25
CA PHE A 183 19.06 -9.23 -0.12
C PHE A 183 18.13 -10.44 -0.17
N LEU A 184 17.05 -10.34 -0.94
CA LEU A 184 16.16 -11.49 -1.20
C LEU A 184 16.73 -12.36 -2.30
N GLU A 185 17.36 -13.46 -1.93
CA GLU A 185 17.82 -14.48 -2.88
C GLU A 185 16.62 -15.37 -3.24
N THR A 186 15.93 -15.01 -4.33
CA THR A 186 14.72 -15.70 -4.78
C THR A 186 14.98 -17.07 -5.41
N GLY A 187 16.23 -17.43 -5.70
CA GLY A 187 16.63 -18.58 -6.51
C GLY A 187 16.36 -18.40 -8.01
N GLN A 188 15.99 -17.20 -8.45
CA GLN A 188 15.59 -16.89 -9.83
C GLN A 188 16.29 -15.61 -10.35
N HIS A 189 17.44 -15.24 -9.78
CA HIS A 189 18.21 -14.09 -10.26
C HIS A 189 19.03 -14.42 -11.49
N PHE A 190 19.42 -13.38 -12.23
CA PHE A 190 20.52 -13.51 -13.19
C PHE A 190 21.82 -13.79 -12.45
N PHE A 191 22.69 -14.62 -13.03
CA PHE A 191 24.01 -14.88 -12.47
C PHE A 191 24.83 -13.58 -12.32
N GLN A 192 24.68 -12.66 -13.26
CA GLN A 192 25.28 -11.33 -13.23
C GLN A 192 24.88 -10.53 -11.99
N THR A 193 23.64 -10.64 -11.51
CA THR A 193 23.18 -9.96 -10.29
C THR A 193 23.85 -10.54 -9.05
N LEU A 194 24.00 -11.86 -8.98
CA LEU A 194 24.69 -12.51 -7.86
C LEU A 194 26.18 -12.15 -7.83
N ALA A 195 26.84 -12.15 -9.01
CA ALA A 195 28.24 -11.73 -9.14
C ALA A 195 28.42 -10.25 -8.80
N TYR A 196 27.55 -9.38 -9.33
CA TYR A 196 27.57 -7.95 -9.07
C TYR A 196 27.36 -7.62 -7.60
N ARG A 197 26.44 -8.31 -6.91
CA ARG A 197 26.26 -8.20 -5.46
C ARG A 197 27.57 -8.41 -4.71
N ARG A 198 28.29 -9.49 -5.03
CA ARG A 198 29.56 -9.81 -4.37
C ARG A 198 30.60 -8.71 -4.61
N VAL A 199 30.82 -8.34 -5.86
CA VAL A 199 31.77 -7.28 -6.24
C VAL A 199 31.44 -5.97 -5.55
N LEU A 200 30.17 -5.57 -5.55
CA LEU A 200 29.74 -4.32 -4.95
C LEU A 200 29.87 -4.34 -3.43
N THR A 201 29.51 -5.46 -2.78
CA THR A 201 29.66 -5.64 -1.32
C THR A 201 31.12 -5.50 -0.90
N GLU A 202 32.03 -6.22 -1.57
CA GLU A 202 33.47 -6.17 -1.32
C GLU A 202 34.02 -4.76 -1.57
N ARG A 203 33.66 -4.14 -2.70
CA ARG A 203 34.12 -2.81 -3.08
C ARG A 203 33.68 -1.71 -2.11
N LEU A 204 32.46 -1.81 -1.58
CA LEU A 204 31.89 -0.83 -0.65
C LEU A 204 32.27 -1.11 0.82
N GLY A 205 32.90 -2.25 1.11
CA GLY A 205 33.23 -2.63 2.49
C GLY A 205 32.00 -2.85 3.37
N LEU A 206 30.87 -3.27 2.79
CA LEU A 206 29.67 -3.60 3.55
C LEU A 206 29.90 -4.91 4.32
N THR A 207 29.70 -4.90 5.63
CA THR A 207 30.08 -6.00 6.52
C THR A 207 28.91 -6.91 6.95
N ASP A 208 27.65 -6.47 6.76
CA ASP A 208 26.45 -7.24 7.12
C ASP A 208 25.44 -7.32 5.96
N VAL A 209 25.83 -7.99 4.87
CA VAL A 209 24.91 -8.30 3.76
C VAL A 209 24.30 -9.68 3.96
N ARG A 210 22.98 -9.75 4.13
CA ARG A 210 22.24 -10.95 4.52
C ARG A 210 21.47 -11.52 3.33
N ASP A 211 21.76 -12.78 2.99
CA ASP A 211 21.05 -13.51 1.94
C ASP A 211 19.82 -14.22 2.52
N ILE A 212 18.66 -13.67 2.21
CA ILE A 212 17.38 -14.18 2.66
C ILE A 212 16.81 -15.05 1.56
N LYS A 213 16.81 -16.36 1.80
CA LYS A 213 16.26 -17.37 0.91
C LYS A 213 14.85 -17.75 1.34
N PRO A 214 13.96 -18.10 0.40
CA PRO A 214 12.71 -18.76 0.76
C PRO A 214 12.95 -20.10 1.45
N GLU A 215 12.01 -20.47 2.33
CA GLU A 215 12.08 -21.72 3.06
C GLU A 215 12.05 -22.92 2.10
N ALA A 216 13.04 -23.81 2.22
CA ALA A 216 13.21 -24.93 1.29
C ALA A 216 12.00 -25.88 1.27
N ALA A 217 11.40 -26.15 2.44
CA ALA A 217 10.22 -27.00 2.55
C ALA A 217 9.00 -26.37 1.87
N ALA A 218 8.79 -25.06 2.07
CA ALA A 218 7.71 -24.32 1.42
C ALA A 218 7.87 -24.32 -0.11
N LEU A 219 9.10 -24.06 -0.60
CA LEU A 219 9.40 -24.12 -2.03
C LEU A 219 9.20 -25.51 -2.62
N SER A 220 9.68 -26.56 -1.95
CA SER A 220 9.52 -27.93 -2.45
C SER A 220 8.06 -28.34 -2.59
N LYS A 221 7.18 -27.80 -1.74
CA LYS A 221 5.73 -28.05 -1.82
C LYS A 221 5.03 -27.20 -2.88
N ALA A 222 5.35 -25.91 -2.97
CA ALA A 222 4.61 -24.96 -3.78
C ALA A 222 5.18 -24.75 -5.20
N ASP A 223 6.48 -24.93 -5.38
CA ASP A 223 7.19 -24.72 -6.65
C ASP A 223 8.31 -25.77 -6.87
N PRO A 224 7.98 -27.08 -6.88
CA PRO A 224 8.97 -28.15 -6.98
C PRO A 224 9.81 -28.12 -8.26
N ARG A 225 9.28 -27.50 -9.33
CA ARG A 225 9.95 -27.40 -10.64
C ARG A 225 10.66 -26.05 -10.84
N GLY A 226 10.47 -25.08 -9.95
CA GLY A 226 11.01 -23.73 -10.11
C GLY A 226 10.38 -22.94 -11.26
N ASP A 227 9.16 -23.30 -11.67
CA ASP A 227 8.46 -22.72 -12.82
C ASP A 227 7.11 -22.07 -12.48
N LEU A 228 6.79 -21.92 -11.19
CA LEU A 228 5.55 -21.29 -10.71
C LEU A 228 5.35 -19.86 -11.26
N TRP A 229 6.43 -19.16 -11.63
CA TRP A 229 6.36 -17.86 -12.28
C TRP A 229 5.61 -17.86 -13.62
N ARG A 230 5.50 -19.03 -14.30
CA ARG A 230 4.77 -19.19 -15.56
C ARG A 230 3.26 -19.22 -15.34
N SER A 231 2.81 -19.93 -14.31
CA SER A 231 1.38 -20.21 -14.08
C SER A 231 0.75 -19.34 -13.00
N ALA A 232 1.51 -18.91 -12.00
CA ALA A 232 1.04 -18.13 -10.86
C ALA A 232 2.12 -17.14 -10.38
N PRO A 233 2.37 -16.04 -11.12
CA PRO A 233 3.44 -15.08 -10.82
C PRO A 233 3.30 -14.40 -9.45
N ASP A 234 2.08 -14.21 -8.96
CA ASP A 234 1.82 -13.67 -7.61
C ASP A 234 2.16 -14.67 -6.51
N ALA A 235 1.75 -15.93 -6.66
CA ALA A 235 2.13 -16.99 -5.72
C ALA A 235 3.65 -17.18 -5.68
N CYS A 236 4.31 -17.10 -6.85
CA CYS A 236 5.76 -17.12 -6.95
C CYS A 236 6.41 -15.95 -6.20
N CYS A 237 5.89 -14.71 -6.37
CA CYS A 237 6.37 -13.56 -5.62
C CYS A 237 6.09 -13.69 -4.11
N ALA A 238 4.93 -14.22 -3.72
CA ALA A 238 4.56 -14.38 -2.33
C ALA A 238 5.56 -15.29 -1.59
N ILE A 239 5.83 -16.48 -2.14
CA ILE A 239 6.71 -17.46 -1.49
C ILE A 239 8.20 -17.12 -1.62
N ARG A 240 8.65 -16.53 -2.74
CA ARG A 240 10.08 -16.22 -2.97
C ARG A 240 10.50 -14.84 -2.46
N LYS A 241 9.56 -13.90 -2.25
CA LYS A 241 9.89 -12.50 -1.91
C LYS A 241 9.14 -12.01 -0.68
N VAL A 242 7.81 -12.03 -0.70
CA VAL A 242 7.00 -11.36 0.34
C VAL A 242 7.19 -12.03 1.70
N GLN A 243 6.94 -13.35 1.80
CA GLN A 243 7.05 -14.08 3.05
C GLN A 243 8.48 -14.06 3.62
N PRO A 244 9.55 -14.36 2.84
CA PRO A 244 10.91 -14.33 3.38
C PRO A 244 11.35 -12.93 3.82
N LEU A 245 10.92 -11.89 3.09
CA LEU A 245 11.22 -10.51 3.47
C LEU A 245 10.53 -10.13 4.79
N ALA A 246 9.25 -10.45 4.94
CA ALA A 246 8.51 -10.19 6.18
C ALA A 246 9.22 -10.84 7.38
N GLN A 247 9.64 -12.09 7.25
CA GLN A 247 10.37 -12.82 8.29
C GLN A 247 11.73 -12.16 8.61
N ALA A 248 12.49 -11.76 7.58
CA ALA A 248 13.79 -11.13 7.78
C ALA A 248 13.70 -9.73 8.40
N LEU A 249 12.60 -9.00 8.14
CA LEU A 249 12.37 -7.65 8.63
C LEU A 249 11.66 -7.58 9.99
N ALA A 250 11.13 -8.69 10.51
CA ALA A 250 10.35 -8.71 11.76
C ALA A 250 11.11 -8.15 12.98
N GLY A 251 12.45 -8.19 12.98
CA GLY A 251 13.29 -7.62 14.03
C GLY A 251 13.70 -6.16 13.85
N PHE A 252 13.24 -5.50 12.79
CA PHE A 252 13.61 -4.14 12.40
C PHE A 252 12.39 -3.22 12.41
N ASP A 253 12.49 -2.15 13.18
CA ASP A 253 11.46 -1.11 13.25
C ASP A 253 11.72 0.03 12.24
N THR A 254 12.84 -0.04 11.51
CA THR A 254 13.24 0.96 10.51
C THR A 254 13.76 0.26 9.25
N ARG A 255 13.22 0.65 8.09
CA ARG A 255 13.55 0.08 6.78
C ARG A 255 14.00 1.17 5.83
N ILE A 256 15.21 1.04 5.30
CA ILE A 256 15.78 1.94 4.30
C ILE A 256 15.59 1.34 2.91
N THR A 257 15.06 2.13 1.97
CA THR A 257 14.78 1.66 0.60
C THR A 257 15.37 2.60 -0.45
N GLY A 258 15.62 2.05 -1.65
CA GLY A 258 16.10 2.81 -2.81
C GLY A 258 14.99 3.40 -3.68
N ARG A 259 13.77 3.59 -3.14
CA ARG A 259 12.62 4.14 -3.88
C ARG A 259 12.88 5.61 -4.25
N LYS A 260 12.53 5.97 -5.49
CA LYS A 260 12.65 7.32 -6.06
C LYS A 260 11.32 7.76 -6.68
N ARG A 261 11.03 9.06 -6.65
CA ARG A 261 9.79 9.63 -7.23
C ARG A 261 9.65 9.39 -8.74
N TYR A 262 10.76 9.43 -9.50
CA TYR A 262 10.72 9.29 -10.96
C TYR A 262 10.52 7.85 -11.47
N GLN A 263 10.58 6.83 -10.60
CA GLN A 263 10.54 5.43 -11.04
C GLN A 263 9.16 4.95 -11.48
N ASN A 264 8.07 5.61 -11.06
CA ASN A 264 6.71 5.40 -11.57
C ASN A 264 5.82 6.62 -11.25
N SER A 265 4.70 6.77 -11.97
CA SER A 265 3.74 7.86 -11.76
C SER A 265 3.08 7.83 -10.37
N HIS A 266 2.92 6.65 -9.78
CA HIS A 266 2.32 6.46 -8.45
C HIS A 266 3.22 6.86 -7.27
N ARG A 267 4.52 7.11 -7.49
CA ARG A 267 5.51 7.49 -6.46
C ARG A 267 5.78 8.99 -6.41
N ALA A 268 5.06 9.81 -7.16
CA ALA A 268 5.26 11.26 -7.16
C ALA A 268 5.15 11.89 -5.74
N ALA A 269 4.30 11.31 -4.88
CA ALA A 269 4.10 11.73 -3.49
C ALA A 269 5.00 11.02 -2.46
N LEU A 270 6.08 10.36 -2.90
CA LEU A 270 7.00 9.65 -2.00
C LEU A 270 7.70 10.63 -1.06
N GLU A 271 7.51 10.46 0.24
CA GLU A 271 8.20 11.24 1.27
C GLU A 271 9.54 10.59 1.68
N PRO A 272 10.55 11.37 2.10
CA PRO A 272 11.78 10.83 2.66
C PRO A 272 11.56 9.92 3.87
N PHE A 273 10.58 10.26 4.73
CA PHE A 273 10.18 9.43 5.86
C PHE A 273 8.68 9.11 5.79
N GLU A 274 8.34 7.83 5.81
CA GLU A 274 6.96 7.32 5.84
C GLU A 274 6.82 6.39 7.05
N ALA A 275 5.67 6.33 7.69
CA ALA A 275 5.45 5.41 8.81
C ALA A 275 4.11 4.69 8.70
N ALA A 276 4.16 3.37 8.83
CA ALA A 276 3.01 2.49 8.81
C ALA A 276 3.29 1.26 9.68
N ASP A 277 2.28 0.81 10.43
CA ASP A 277 2.28 -0.44 11.17
C ASP A 277 3.49 -0.67 12.09
N GLY A 278 3.90 0.37 12.84
CA GLY A 278 5.03 0.27 13.77
C GLY A 278 6.41 0.38 13.11
N VAL A 279 6.47 0.66 11.80
CA VAL A 279 7.72 0.66 11.04
C VAL A 279 7.93 1.97 10.31
N LEU A 280 9.09 2.59 10.55
CA LEU A 280 9.58 3.76 9.85
C LEU A 280 10.25 3.34 8.53
N THR A 281 9.75 3.83 7.41
CA THR A 281 10.34 3.65 6.08
C THR A 281 11.08 4.91 5.69
N VAL A 282 12.33 4.73 5.27
CA VAL A 282 13.24 5.81 4.89
C VAL A 282 13.57 5.65 3.42
N ASN A 283 13.39 6.73 2.65
CA ASN A 283 13.65 6.79 1.23
C ASN A 283 14.67 7.91 0.96
N PRO A 284 15.98 7.71 1.25
CA PRO A 284 16.99 8.78 1.17
C PRO A 284 17.13 9.38 -0.24
N LEU A 285 16.78 8.58 -1.25
CA LEU A 285 16.85 8.96 -2.65
C LEU A 285 15.51 9.50 -3.19
N ALA A 286 14.47 9.70 -2.36
CA ALA A 286 13.12 10.03 -2.84
C ALA A 286 13.10 11.21 -3.83
N ALA A 287 13.86 12.26 -3.54
CA ALA A 287 13.94 13.48 -4.33
C ALA A 287 14.99 13.46 -5.46
N TRP A 288 15.82 12.41 -5.56
CA TRP A 288 16.88 12.37 -6.56
C TRP A 288 16.32 12.14 -7.96
N SER A 289 16.85 12.86 -8.94
CA SER A 289 16.60 12.63 -10.37
C SER A 289 17.49 11.50 -10.93
N ALA A 290 17.14 11.00 -12.12
CA ALA A 290 18.00 10.06 -12.84
C ALA A 290 19.39 10.64 -13.11
N ASP A 291 19.49 11.92 -13.47
CA ASP A 291 20.77 12.59 -13.69
C ASP A 291 21.62 12.65 -12.41
N GLN A 292 21.02 12.88 -11.25
CA GLN A 292 21.75 12.87 -9.97
C GLN A 292 22.30 11.47 -9.64
N ILE A 293 21.53 10.42 -9.93
CA ILE A 293 21.97 9.02 -9.79
C ILE A 293 23.16 8.76 -10.72
N GLU A 294 23.05 9.18 -11.98
CA GLU A 294 24.08 8.99 -13.00
C GLU A 294 25.37 9.77 -12.69
N THR A 295 25.24 11.02 -12.24
CA THR A 295 26.36 11.84 -11.76
C THR A 295 27.03 11.18 -10.56
N TRP A 296 26.26 10.71 -9.57
CA TRP A 296 26.85 10.06 -8.40
C TRP A 296 27.62 8.78 -8.74
N LEU A 297 27.05 7.93 -9.61
CA LEU A 297 27.72 6.72 -10.12
C LEU A 297 29.06 7.08 -10.78
N ARG A 298 29.08 8.14 -11.60
CA ARG A 298 30.28 8.60 -12.32
C ARG A 298 31.33 9.16 -11.37
N ASP A 299 30.95 10.11 -10.53
CA ASP A 299 31.87 10.86 -9.67
C ASP A 299 32.55 9.95 -8.63
N HIS A 300 31.83 8.93 -8.16
CA HIS A 300 32.35 7.93 -7.22
C HIS A 300 32.85 6.66 -7.92
N GLN A 301 32.89 6.66 -9.26
CA GLN A 301 33.35 5.56 -10.11
C GLN A 301 32.68 4.21 -9.79
N LEU A 302 31.44 4.21 -9.32
CA LEU A 302 30.74 3.01 -8.85
C LEU A 302 30.55 2.02 -10.00
N PRO A 303 30.71 0.71 -9.76
CA PRO A 303 30.56 -0.27 -10.83
C PRO A 303 29.08 -0.27 -11.25
N ARG A 304 28.83 -0.32 -12.56
CA ARG A 304 27.46 -0.48 -13.07
C ARG A 304 27.08 -1.96 -13.06
N HIS A 305 25.79 -2.22 -12.94
CA HIS A 305 25.30 -3.58 -13.10
C HIS A 305 25.53 -4.05 -14.55
N PRO A 306 26.19 -5.20 -14.81
CA PRO A 306 26.58 -5.61 -16.16
C PRO A 306 25.43 -5.71 -17.18
N LEU A 307 24.24 -6.09 -16.73
CA LEU A 307 23.06 -6.18 -17.60
C LEU A 307 22.54 -4.82 -18.10
N VAL A 308 22.91 -3.69 -17.48
CA VAL A 308 22.48 -2.36 -17.95
C VAL A 308 23.02 -2.09 -19.35
N GLU A 309 24.29 -2.43 -19.60
CA GLU A 309 24.92 -2.32 -20.92
C GLU A 309 24.30 -3.27 -21.96
N GLN A 310 23.56 -4.29 -21.50
CA GLN A 310 22.85 -5.26 -22.33
C GLN A 310 21.38 -4.87 -22.54
N GLY A 311 20.98 -3.65 -22.19
CA GLY A 311 19.62 -3.14 -22.38
C GLY A 311 18.65 -3.46 -21.25
N TYR A 312 19.12 -3.81 -20.05
CA TYR A 312 18.27 -4.07 -18.87
C TYR A 312 18.34 -2.90 -17.85
N PRO A 313 17.57 -1.82 -18.03
CA PRO A 313 17.57 -0.68 -17.10
C PRO A 313 16.86 -0.98 -15.77
N SER A 314 15.96 -1.98 -15.73
CA SER A 314 15.33 -2.48 -14.50
C SER A 314 15.52 -3.98 -14.38
N ILE A 315 16.18 -4.42 -13.30
CA ILE A 315 16.60 -5.81 -13.14
C ILE A 315 15.87 -6.44 -11.95
N GLY A 316 15.19 -7.55 -12.21
CA GLY A 316 14.58 -8.40 -11.19
C GLY A 316 15.00 -9.86 -11.37
N CYS A 317 14.06 -10.78 -11.17
CA CYS A 317 14.29 -12.19 -11.46
C CYS A 317 14.37 -12.41 -12.97
N TRP A 318 15.27 -13.30 -13.42
CA TRP A 318 15.50 -13.60 -14.83
C TRP A 318 14.23 -13.97 -15.62
N PRO A 319 13.24 -14.73 -15.09
CA PRO A 319 12.10 -15.11 -15.91
C PRO A 319 11.07 -13.98 -16.07
N CYS A 320 11.19 -12.90 -15.30
CA CYS A 320 10.24 -11.78 -15.29
C CYS A 320 10.89 -10.45 -15.68
N THR A 321 12.05 -10.51 -16.34
CA THR A 321 12.82 -9.35 -16.76
C THR A 321 13.33 -9.56 -18.18
N ARG A 322 13.06 -8.62 -19.08
CA ARG A 322 13.62 -8.56 -20.44
C ARG A 322 14.36 -7.24 -20.65
N ALA A 323 15.18 -7.19 -21.70
CA ALA A 323 15.72 -5.94 -22.19
C ALA A 323 14.61 -5.06 -22.78
N VAL A 324 14.82 -3.75 -22.75
CA VAL A 324 13.92 -2.75 -23.36
C VAL A 324 14.47 -2.27 -24.70
N GLU A 325 13.58 -1.91 -25.62
CA GLU A 325 13.92 -1.28 -26.89
C GLU A 325 14.09 0.24 -26.75
N THR A 326 14.71 0.85 -27.75
CA THR A 326 14.88 2.31 -27.79
C THR A 326 13.51 3.01 -27.79
N GLY A 327 13.24 3.79 -26.75
CA GLY A 327 11.97 4.54 -26.60
C GLY A 327 10.96 3.88 -25.66
N GLU A 328 11.19 2.65 -25.21
CA GLU A 328 10.42 2.04 -24.11
C GLU A 328 10.87 2.62 -22.75
N ASP A 329 9.94 2.67 -21.79
CA ASP A 329 10.25 3.09 -20.43
C ASP A 329 11.14 2.05 -19.73
N ALA A 330 11.99 2.52 -18.81
CA ALA A 330 12.96 1.67 -18.11
C ALA A 330 12.34 0.46 -17.36
N ARG A 331 11.03 0.48 -17.07
CA ARG A 331 10.32 -0.60 -16.38
C ARG A 331 9.50 -1.48 -17.31
N ASP A 332 9.35 -1.16 -18.60
CA ASP A 332 8.56 -1.95 -19.56
C ASP A 332 9.13 -3.36 -19.78
N GLY A 333 10.40 -3.55 -19.44
CA GLY A 333 11.05 -4.85 -19.42
C GLY A 333 10.60 -5.76 -18.26
N ARG A 334 9.81 -5.27 -17.31
CA ARG A 334 9.33 -6.04 -16.14
C ARG A 334 7.92 -6.54 -16.42
N TRP A 335 7.70 -7.85 -16.21
CA TRP A 335 6.40 -8.50 -16.40
C TRP A 335 5.79 -8.35 -17.81
N ALA A 336 6.63 -8.20 -18.84
CA ALA A 336 6.17 -8.08 -20.22
C ALA A 336 5.27 -9.28 -20.62
N GLY A 337 4.04 -8.97 -21.06
CA GLY A 337 3.01 -9.96 -21.36
C GLY A 337 2.16 -10.43 -20.17
N GLN A 338 2.24 -9.76 -19.02
CA GLN A 338 1.39 -10.02 -17.84
C GLN A 338 0.67 -8.72 -17.40
N GLU A 339 -0.50 -8.83 -16.75
CA GLU A 339 -1.27 -7.68 -16.24
C GLU A 339 -0.61 -6.96 -15.03
N LYS A 340 0.58 -7.40 -14.62
CA LYS A 340 1.22 -6.98 -13.37
C LYS A 340 2.18 -5.81 -13.58
N THR A 341 2.01 -4.74 -12.80
CA THR A 341 2.79 -3.49 -12.92
C THR A 341 3.82 -3.30 -11.81
N GLU A 342 3.62 -3.89 -10.63
CA GLU A 342 4.52 -3.77 -9.48
C GLU A 342 4.75 -5.09 -8.73
N CYS A 343 5.81 -5.12 -7.94
CA CYS A 343 6.08 -6.24 -7.06
C CYS A 343 5.39 -6.01 -5.71
N GLY A 344 4.61 -6.99 -5.24
CA GLY A 344 3.92 -6.95 -3.93
C GLY A 344 4.81 -6.75 -2.70
N ILE A 345 6.14 -6.64 -2.86
CA ILE A 345 7.09 -6.20 -1.81
C ILE A 345 6.73 -4.80 -1.28
N HIS A 346 6.14 -3.93 -2.11
CA HIS A 346 5.87 -2.53 -1.77
C HIS A 346 4.38 -2.20 -1.55
N GLU A 347 3.48 -3.11 -1.93
CA GLU A 347 2.03 -2.88 -1.89
C GLU A 347 1.37 -3.44 -0.62
N GLN A 348 2.01 -4.43 0.01
CA GLN A 348 1.55 -4.95 1.28
C GLN A 348 2.30 -4.25 2.40
N ALA A 349 1.55 -3.61 3.30
CA ALA A 349 1.97 -3.55 4.69
C ALA A 349 2.42 -4.97 5.05
N LEU A 350 3.72 -5.15 5.26
CA LEU A 350 4.31 -6.39 5.74
C LEU A 350 3.86 -6.57 7.19
N ALA A 351 2.56 -6.77 7.39
CA ALA A 351 1.99 -7.06 8.68
C ALA A 351 2.51 -8.45 9.08
N PRO A 352 2.97 -8.62 10.33
CA PRO A 352 3.27 -9.95 10.82
C PRO A 352 1.99 -10.79 10.72
N ALA A 353 2.12 -12.02 10.21
CA ALA A 353 1.05 -12.99 10.30
C ALA A 353 0.71 -13.19 11.79
N CYS A 354 -0.57 -13.02 12.15
CA CYS A 354 -1.10 -13.29 13.49
C CYS A 354 -0.96 -14.77 13.86
#